data_AF-A0A944H5Q9-F1
#
_entry.id   AF-A0A944H5Q9-F1
#
_cell.length_a   1.000
_cell.length_b   1.000
_cell.length_c   1.000
_cell.angle_alpha   90.00
_cell.angle_beta   90.00
_cell.angle_gamma   90.00
#
_symmetry.space_group_name_H-M   'P 1'
#
loop_
_entity.id
_entity.type
_entity.pdbx_description
1 polymer ?
#
loop_
_entity_poly.entity_id
_entity_poly.type
_entity_poly.pdbx_seq_one_letter_code
_entity_poly.pdbx_strand_id
1 'polypeptide(L)'
;MKYKSLKMGLIVLPLLFLTSCETAKKTYKVLSDPSIRVGDRLDQPTAYTLSIFATNRININPYADASDLESDLIDNGSYEDADNALEESVDDTLDSDVEQDFSESEPVITASKDLEGQNYLTVEKLIFEEKDEDTQQSTPVLIRIFQLSEKSLFLSSTYDELTNDFKKVLGKTYINHDELMIDPNQFRFIGDNTFKDGSRYLGVIAYFNDEKDRQWRDILRIRSKGEFYPFLIRITENKINLYKDN
;
A
#
# COMPACT_ATOMS: atom_id res chain seq x y z
N MET A 1 82.73 47.50 -35.27
CA MET A 1 82.40 48.30 -34.07
C MET A 1 81.04 47.84 -33.54
N LYS A 2 80.98 47.51 -32.24
CA LYS A 2 79.81 46.99 -31.53
C LYS A 2 78.88 48.13 -31.11
N TYR A 3 77.57 47.97 -31.26
CA TYR A 3 76.57 48.81 -30.60
C TYR A 3 75.67 47.92 -29.74
N LYS A 4 75.60 48.29 -28.45
CA LYS A 4 74.85 47.67 -27.36
C LYS A 4 73.41 48.22 -27.32
N SER A 5 72.48 47.30 -27.12
CA SER A 5 71.31 47.30 -26.22
C SER A 5 70.49 48.59 -25.93
N LEU A 6 69.16 48.39 -26.03
CA LEU A 6 68.10 48.75 -25.07
C LEU A 6 67.40 50.13 -25.19
N LYS A 7 66.09 50.09 -25.51
CA LYS A 7 64.99 50.83 -24.85
C LYS A 7 63.64 50.29 -25.39
N MET A 8 62.83 49.66 -24.53
CA MET A 8 61.71 50.28 -23.78
C MET A 8 60.48 50.51 -24.67
N GLY A 9 59.57 49.53 -24.67
CA GLY A 9 58.23 49.62 -25.25
C GLY A 9 57.22 49.04 -24.26
N LEU A 10 56.78 49.88 -23.33
CA LEU A 10 55.58 49.69 -22.53
C LEU A 10 54.39 50.18 -23.36
N ILE A 11 53.40 49.34 -23.70
CA ILE A 11 52.02 49.73 -24.03
C ILE A 11 51.09 48.48 -23.99
N VAL A 12 50.22 48.48 -22.98
CA VAL A 12 48.78 48.19 -22.98
C VAL A 12 48.25 46.79 -23.36
N LEU A 13 47.80 46.11 -22.29
CA LEU A 13 46.84 45.01 -22.11
C LEU A 13 45.60 45.05 -23.06
N PRO A 14 45.10 43.89 -23.53
CA PRO A 14 43.82 43.46 -22.94
C PRO A 14 43.81 41.99 -22.53
N LEU A 15 43.05 41.77 -21.45
CA LEU A 15 42.68 40.50 -20.86
C LEU A 15 42.18 39.53 -21.94
N LEU A 16 42.93 38.44 -22.16
CA LEU A 16 42.31 37.18 -22.56
C LEU A 16 41.58 36.65 -21.32
N PHE A 17 40.36 37.17 -21.11
CA PHE A 17 39.31 36.43 -20.44
C PHE A 17 39.14 35.14 -21.23
N LEU A 18 39.79 34.07 -20.76
CA LEU A 18 39.45 32.72 -21.16
C LEU A 18 37.98 32.53 -20.80
N THR A 19 37.20 32.48 -21.86
CA THR A 19 35.77 32.31 -21.87
C THR A 19 35.39 30.94 -21.32
N SER A 20 34.31 30.95 -20.53
CA SER A 20 33.45 29.83 -20.13
C SER A 20 34.08 28.68 -19.34
N CYS A 21 34.18 28.87 -18.02
CA CYS A 21 33.90 27.79 -17.08
C CYS A 21 32.41 27.87 -16.68
N GLU A 22 31.53 27.20 -17.43
CA GLU A 22 30.12 26.98 -17.02
C GLU A 22 29.99 25.76 -16.08
N THR A 23 31.04 25.43 -15.32
CA THR A 23 31.06 24.25 -14.43
C THR A 23 30.86 24.60 -12.96
N ALA A 24 30.49 25.85 -12.63
CA ALA A 24 30.37 26.32 -11.25
C ALA A 24 28.91 26.46 -10.73
N LYS A 25 27.89 26.21 -11.56
CA LYS A 25 26.48 26.39 -11.15
C LYS A 25 25.91 25.22 -10.33
N LYS A 26 26.55 24.04 -10.31
CA LYS A 26 26.02 22.83 -9.63
C LYS A 26 26.68 22.50 -8.29
N THR A 27 27.78 23.14 -7.90
CA THR A 27 28.49 22.81 -6.65
C THR A 27 27.86 23.40 -5.40
N TYR A 28 27.03 24.45 -5.52
CA TYR A 28 26.51 25.17 -4.34
C TYR A 28 25.12 24.72 -3.88
N LYS A 29 24.34 24.02 -4.73
CA LYS A 29 22.93 23.66 -4.45
C LYS A 29 22.75 22.30 -3.74
N VAL A 30 23.83 21.60 -3.41
CA VAL A 30 23.79 20.28 -2.73
C VAL A 30 24.21 20.37 -1.26
N LEU A 31 24.74 21.53 -0.82
CA LEU A 31 25.23 21.72 0.55
C LEU A 31 24.16 22.18 1.55
N SER A 32 22.94 22.52 1.12
CA SER A 32 21.93 23.14 1.98
C SER A 32 20.67 22.32 2.25
N ASP A 33 20.51 21.15 1.64
CA ASP A 33 19.45 20.20 2.00
C ASP A 33 19.83 18.77 1.51
N PRO A 34 20.32 17.88 2.39
CA PRO A 34 20.71 16.52 2.04
C PRO A 34 19.52 15.62 1.62
N SER A 35 18.28 16.15 1.64
CA SER A 35 17.06 15.41 1.32
C SER A 35 16.68 15.46 -0.18
N ILE A 36 17.40 16.23 -1.00
CA ILE A 36 17.14 16.36 -2.44
C ILE A 36 17.89 15.28 -3.22
N ARG A 37 17.16 14.37 -3.88
CA ARG A 37 17.74 13.31 -4.73
C ARG A 37 18.47 13.92 -5.92
N VAL A 38 19.81 13.78 -5.95
CA VAL A 38 20.67 14.27 -7.03
C VAL A 38 20.75 13.25 -8.17
N GLY A 39 20.28 13.62 -9.36
CA GLY A 39 20.29 12.80 -10.58
C GLY A 39 19.16 13.22 -11.52
N ASP A 40 19.32 13.01 -12.83
CA ASP A 40 18.25 13.32 -13.79
C ASP A 40 17.02 12.46 -13.47
N ARG A 41 15.80 12.99 -13.67
CA ARG A 41 14.55 12.27 -13.32
C ARG A 41 14.49 10.88 -13.94
N LEU A 42 15.02 10.72 -15.15
CA LEU A 42 15.07 9.43 -15.87
C LEU A 42 16.11 8.44 -15.31
N ASP A 43 17.02 8.87 -14.45
CA ASP A 43 18.02 8.01 -13.82
C ASP A 43 17.60 7.57 -12.41
N GLN A 44 16.52 8.15 -11.88
CA GLN A 44 15.98 7.76 -10.59
C GLN A 44 15.12 6.49 -10.73
N PRO A 45 15.23 5.54 -9.78
CA PRO A 45 14.30 4.42 -9.68
C PRO A 45 12.85 4.90 -9.59
N THR A 46 11.94 4.22 -10.27
CA THR A 46 10.50 4.48 -10.17
C THR A 46 10.02 4.21 -8.75
N ALA A 47 9.36 5.19 -8.14
CA ALA A 47 8.72 5.08 -6.83
C ALA A 47 7.24 4.72 -6.98
N TYR A 48 6.66 4.08 -5.95
CA TYR A 48 5.23 3.73 -5.97
C TYR A 48 4.62 3.70 -4.58
N THR A 49 3.29 3.82 -4.55
CA THR A 49 2.45 3.58 -3.37
C THR A 49 1.46 2.48 -3.67
N LEU A 50 1.03 1.77 -2.62
CA LEU A 50 0.01 0.74 -2.70
C LEU A 50 -1.16 1.12 -1.80
N SER A 51 -2.33 1.26 -2.39
CA SER A 51 -3.62 1.24 -1.69
C SER A 51 -4.18 -0.16 -1.83
N ILE A 52 -4.53 -0.81 -0.73
CA ILE A 52 -5.05 -2.18 -0.71
C ILE A 52 -6.40 -2.15 -0.02
N PHE A 53 -7.41 -2.71 -0.67
CA PHE A 53 -8.76 -2.80 -0.12
C PHE A 53 -9.30 -4.22 -0.28
N ALA A 54 -9.77 -4.81 0.81
CA ALA A 54 -10.50 -6.06 0.84
C ALA A 54 -11.96 -5.81 1.21
N THR A 55 -12.88 -6.43 0.48
CA THR A 55 -14.30 -6.41 0.84
C THR A 55 -14.55 -7.24 2.12
N ASN A 56 -15.74 -7.14 2.68
CA ASN A 56 -16.13 -7.92 3.87
C ASN A 56 -16.28 -9.43 3.58
N ARG A 57 -16.54 -9.83 2.33
CA ARG A 57 -16.76 -11.22 1.89
C ARG A 57 -15.54 -11.90 1.27
N ILE A 58 -14.33 -11.50 1.68
CA ILE A 58 -13.11 -12.11 1.14
C ILE A 58 -12.84 -13.49 1.76
N ASN A 59 -12.20 -14.35 0.96
CA ASN A 59 -11.62 -15.62 1.40
C ASN A 59 -12.54 -16.45 2.32
N ILE A 60 -13.80 -16.60 1.93
CA ILE A 60 -14.79 -17.37 2.68
C ILE A 60 -14.27 -18.80 2.89
N ASN A 61 -14.37 -19.29 4.12
CA ASN A 61 -14.13 -20.70 4.43
C ASN A 61 -15.42 -21.51 4.20
N PRO A 62 -15.52 -22.33 3.14
CA PRO A 62 -16.74 -23.10 2.84
C PRO A 62 -16.99 -24.24 3.85
N TYR A 63 -16.03 -24.52 4.72
CA TYR A 63 -16.11 -25.56 5.75
C TYR A 63 -16.34 -25.00 7.17
N ALA A 64 -16.59 -23.69 7.31
CA ALA A 64 -16.94 -23.11 8.60
C ALA A 64 -18.35 -23.60 9.01
N ASP A 65 -18.42 -24.42 10.07
CA ASP A 65 -19.69 -24.87 10.64
C ASP A 65 -20.32 -23.71 11.42
N ALA A 66 -21.66 -23.62 11.40
CA ALA A 66 -22.40 -22.61 12.14
C ALA A 66 -22.20 -22.74 13.67
N SER A 67 -21.82 -23.93 14.15
CA SER A 67 -21.50 -24.17 15.56
C SER A 67 -20.22 -23.48 16.04
N ASP A 68 -19.26 -23.22 15.15
CA ASP A 68 -17.99 -22.57 15.50
C ASP A 68 -18.15 -21.05 15.71
N LEU A 69 -19.34 -20.53 15.39
CA LEU A 69 -19.68 -19.10 15.46
C LEU A 69 -20.54 -18.76 16.70
N GLU A 70 -21.08 -19.76 17.39
CA GLU A 70 -21.83 -19.56 18.65
C GLU A 70 -20.91 -19.37 19.86
N SER A 71 -19.67 -19.87 19.83
CA SER A 71 -18.74 -19.76 20.98
C SER A 71 -18.25 -18.35 21.26
N ASP A 72 -18.22 -17.48 20.24
CA ASP A 72 -17.70 -16.11 20.36
C ASP A 72 -18.76 -15.10 20.87
N LEU A 73 -20.04 -15.50 20.90
CA LEU A 73 -21.13 -14.69 21.46
C LEU A 73 -21.44 -15.03 22.93
N ILE A 74 -20.71 -15.96 23.54
CA ILE A 74 -20.89 -16.40 24.95
C ILE A 74 -19.67 -15.97 25.78
N ASP A 75 -19.35 -14.67 25.79
CA ASP A 75 -18.61 -14.05 26.91
C ASP A 75 -19.38 -12.83 27.42
N ASN A 76 -20.57 -13.09 27.96
CA ASN A 76 -21.19 -12.22 28.94
C ASN A 76 -21.61 -13.10 30.12
N GLY A 77 -20.64 -13.37 30.99
CA GLY A 77 -20.82 -13.61 32.42
C GLY A 77 -21.93 -14.56 32.84
N SER A 78 -21.60 -15.85 32.95
CA SER A 78 -22.27 -16.73 33.91
C SER A 78 -21.89 -16.29 35.33
N TYR A 79 -22.89 -15.91 36.13
CA TYR A 79 -22.85 -16.06 37.60
C TYR A 79 -24.12 -16.82 38.00
N GLU A 80 -24.00 -18.14 38.12
CA GLU A 80 -24.85 -18.90 39.04
C GLU A 80 -24.27 -18.71 40.45
N ASP A 81 -25.05 -18.16 41.37
CA ASP A 81 -25.10 -18.51 42.81
C ASP A 81 -25.70 -17.37 43.64
N ALA A 82 -26.93 -17.55 44.13
CA ALA A 82 -27.33 -17.38 45.54
C ALA A 82 -28.86 -17.30 45.68
N ASP A 83 -29.47 -18.45 45.97
CA ASP A 83 -30.74 -18.48 46.68
C ASP A 83 -30.57 -17.98 48.13
N ASN A 84 -31.60 -17.29 48.62
CA ASN A 84 -31.88 -16.80 50.00
C ASN A 84 -31.48 -15.37 50.38
N ALA A 85 -32.45 -14.45 50.30
CA ALA A 85 -33.04 -13.79 51.48
C ALA A 85 -34.33 -13.03 51.11
N LEU A 86 -35.47 -13.50 51.62
CA LEU A 86 -36.67 -12.72 51.93
C LEU A 86 -36.27 -11.62 52.94
N GLU A 87 -36.79 -10.40 53.01
CA GLU A 87 -38.19 -9.95 52.99
C GLU A 87 -38.21 -8.39 53.08
N GLU A 88 -39.32 -7.76 52.63
CA GLU A 88 -39.88 -6.49 53.17
C GLU A 88 -39.17 -5.15 52.77
N SER A 89 -39.78 -4.03 52.34
CA SER A 89 -41.14 -3.55 52.07
C SER A 89 -41.09 -2.13 51.44
N VAL A 90 -42.23 -1.66 50.92
CA VAL A 90 -42.67 -0.23 50.82
C VAL A 90 -41.97 0.61 49.74
N ASP A 91 -42.63 0.83 48.59
CA ASP A 91 -43.36 2.06 48.23
C ASP A 91 -42.44 3.23 47.85
N ASP A 92 -42.38 3.60 46.57
CA ASP A 92 -42.76 4.95 46.15
C ASP A 92 -42.93 5.05 44.62
N THR A 93 -43.68 6.07 44.29
CA THR A 93 -44.46 6.42 43.11
C THR A 93 -43.63 6.93 41.91
N LEU A 94 -44.16 6.68 40.71
CA LEU A 94 -44.09 7.41 39.43
C LEU A 94 -43.27 8.74 39.40
N ASP A 95 -42.36 8.91 38.42
CA ASP A 95 -42.63 9.76 37.23
C ASP A 95 -41.46 9.85 36.22
N SER A 96 -41.89 9.83 34.95
CA SER A 96 -41.39 10.41 33.70
C SER A 96 -39.93 10.88 33.47
N ASP A 97 -39.50 10.62 32.22
CA ASP A 97 -38.54 11.36 31.37
C ASP A 97 -37.06 10.93 31.37
N VAL A 98 -36.71 10.01 30.46
CA VAL A 98 -35.41 10.03 29.77
C VAL A 98 -35.63 9.64 28.31
N GLU A 99 -35.69 10.63 27.41
CA GLU A 99 -35.36 10.42 26.00
C GLU A 99 -33.88 9.98 25.93
N GLN A 100 -33.62 8.73 25.58
CA GLN A 100 -32.27 8.29 25.28
C GLN A 100 -31.94 8.65 23.82
N ASP A 101 -31.27 9.79 23.69
CA ASP A 101 -30.46 10.18 22.55
C ASP A 101 -29.35 9.13 22.35
N PHE A 102 -29.61 8.11 21.53
CA PHE A 102 -28.56 7.23 21.02
C PHE A 102 -27.83 7.97 19.90
N SER A 103 -26.89 8.84 20.30
CA SER A 103 -25.84 9.32 19.43
C SER A 103 -25.09 8.11 18.87
N GLU A 104 -25.33 7.84 17.60
CA GLU A 104 -24.58 6.91 16.76
C GLU A 104 -23.09 7.29 16.85
N SER A 105 -22.29 6.47 17.52
CA SER A 105 -20.85 6.67 17.58
C SER A 105 -20.27 6.30 16.23
N GLU A 106 -20.00 7.30 15.39
CA GLU A 106 -19.18 7.14 14.19
C GLU A 106 -17.83 6.49 14.57
N PRO A 107 -17.28 5.60 13.73
CA PRO A 107 -15.95 5.06 13.96
C PRO A 107 -14.93 6.19 13.90
N VAL A 108 -14.29 6.48 15.05
CA VAL A 108 -13.20 7.44 15.16
C VAL A 108 -11.97 6.88 14.44
N ILE A 109 -11.86 7.15 13.14
CA ILE A 109 -10.62 7.00 12.41
C ILE A 109 -9.72 8.16 12.83
N THR A 110 -8.81 7.90 13.78
CA THR A 110 -7.66 8.79 14.01
C THR A 110 -6.69 8.58 12.85
N ALA A 111 -7.03 9.13 11.69
CA ALA A 111 -6.08 9.35 10.61
C ALA A 111 -5.12 10.42 11.10
N SER A 112 -3.87 10.04 11.33
CA SER A 112 -2.77 10.98 11.49
C SER A 112 -2.78 11.92 10.28
N LYS A 113 -3.23 13.17 10.51
CA LYS A 113 -2.86 14.34 9.72
C LYS A 113 -1.36 14.22 9.47
N ASP A 114 -0.96 13.95 8.23
CA ASP A 114 0.33 14.31 7.62
C ASP A 114 0.48 13.65 6.23
N LEU A 115 -0.57 13.62 5.41
CA LEU A 115 -0.45 13.39 3.97
C LEU A 115 -1.48 14.27 3.25
N GLU A 116 -1.01 15.43 2.76
CA GLU A 116 -1.82 16.35 1.97
C GLU A 116 -2.34 15.68 0.70
N GLY A 117 -3.65 15.84 0.49
CA GLY A 117 -4.46 15.05 -0.41
C GLY A 117 -4.27 15.32 -1.89
N GLN A 118 -4.68 14.32 -2.67
CA GLN A 118 -5.40 14.43 -3.95
C GLN A 118 -5.86 13.06 -4.50
N ASN A 119 -5.58 11.91 -3.84
CA ASN A 119 -5.89 10.58 -4.41
C ASN A 119 -6.75 9.64 -3.54
N TYR A 120 -7.42 10.14 -2.50
CA TYR A 120 -8.33 9.32 -1.68
C TYR A 120 -9.75 9.19 -2.26
N LEU A 121 -10.16 10.11 -3.13
CA LEU A 121 -11.55 10.19 -3.62
C LEU A 121 -11.98 8.99 -4.47
N THR A 122 -11.07 8.39 -5.25
CA THR A 122 -11.35 7.18 -6.05
C THR A 122 -11.51 5.96 -5.15
N VAL A 123 -10.64 5.84 -4.14
CA VAL A 123 -10.64 4.73 -3.18
C VAL A 123 -11.89 4.79 -2.31
N GLU A 124 -12.23 5.95 -1.77
CA GLU A 124 -13.48 6.19 -1.04
C GLU A 124 -14.69 5.75 -1.86
N LYS A 125 -14.81 6.22 -3.11
CA LYS A 125 -15.94 5.83 -3.98
C LYS A 125 -16.02 4.31 -4.23
N LEU A 126 -14.88 3.61 -4.32
CA LEU A 126 -14.84 2.15 -4.48
C LEU A 126 -15.13 1.39 -3.18
N ILE A 127 -14.88 2.00 -2.02
CA ILE A 127 -15.18 1.46 -0.68
C ILE A 127 -16.67 1.60 -0.35
N PHE A 128 -17.34 2.68 -0.80
CA PHE A 128 -18.74 2.97 -0.43
C PHE A 128 -19.83 2.29 -1.29
N GLU A 129 -19.48 1.54 -2.33
CA GLU A 129 -20.47 0.92 -3.24
C GLU A 129 -20.93 -0.49 -2.80
N GLU A 130 -20.34 -1.09 -1.78
CA GLU A 130 -20.62 -2.47 -1.36
C GLU A 130 -21.22 -2.48 0.05
N LYS A 131 -22.53 -2.18 0.13
CA LYS A 131 -23.33 -2.36 1.36
C LYS A 131 -23.63 -3.84 1.51
N ASP A 132 -22.82 -4.57 2.26
CA ASP A 132 -23.03 -6.01 2.44
C ASP A 132 -22.98 -6.44 3.91
N GLU A 133 -23.81 -7.42 4.21
CA GLU A 133 -23.99 -8.10 5.49
C GLU A 133 -22.67 -8.68 5.99
N ASP A 134 -22.40 -8.56 7.29
CA ASP A 134 -21.26 -9.20 7.92
C ASP A 134 -21.43 -10.73 7.83
N THR A 135 -20.54 -11.38 7.09
CA THR A 135 -20.55 -12.84 6.97
C THR A 135 -19.44 -13.38 7.85
N GLN A 136 -19.83 -14.01 8.95
CA GLN A 136 -18.92 -14.63 9.94
C GLN A 136 -17.98 -15.71 9.37
N GLN A 137 -18.11 -16.07 8.08
CA GLN A 137 -17.27 -17.05 7.41
C GLN A 137 -16.09 -16.43 6.63
N SER A 138 -15.96 -15.10 6.61
CA SER A 138 -14.87 -14.41 5.92
C SER A 138 -13.58 -14.48 6.72
N THR A 139 -12.50 -14.88 6.06
CA THR A 139 -11.19 -15.06 6.72
C THR A 139 -10.15 -14.13 6.11
N PRO A 140 -9.05 -13.82 6.83
CA PRO A 140 -7.96 -13.07 6.24
C PRO A 140 -7.36 -13.80 5.04
N VAL A 141 -6.81 -13.04 4.09
CA VAL A 141 -6.17 -13.57 2.88
C VAL A 141 -4.71 -13.15 2.82
N LEU A 142 -3.82 -14.11 2.54
CA LEU A 142 -2.44 -13.80 2.20
C LEU A 142 -2.42 -13.28 0.76
N ILE A 143 -1.75 -12.16 0.53
CA ILE A 143 -1.39 -11.70 -0.80
C ILE A 143 0.12 -11.66 -0.96
N ARG A 144 0.59 -11.97 -2.16
CA ARG A 144 2.00 -11.82 -2.55
C ARG A 144 2.11 -10.92 -3.76
N ILE A 145 2.91 -9.88 -3.62
CA ILE A 145 3.12 -8.83 -4.61
C ILE A 145 4.50 -9.04 -5.21
N PHE A 146 4.57 -9.31 -6.51
CA PHE A 146 5.80 -9.62 -7.23
C PHE A 146 6.29 -8.47 -8.09
N GLN A 147 7.59 -8.22 -8.05
CA GLN A 147 8.28 -7.44 -9.06
C GLN A 147 8.96 -8.41 -10.04
N LEU A 148 8.65 -8.27 -11.33
CA LEU A 148 9.09 -9.20 -12.37
C LEU A 148 9.70 -8.46 -13.57
N SER A 149 10.67 -9.09 -14.23
CA SER A 149 11.22 -8.60 -15.50
C SER A 149 10.33 -8.98 -16.69
N GLU A 150 9.63 -10.12 -16.61
CA GLU A 150 8.72 -10.64 -17.63
C GLU A 150 7.49 -11.28 -17.00
N LYS A 151 6.36 -11.22 -17.72
CA LYS A 151 5.06 -11.74 -17.26
C LYS A 151 4.76 -13.17 -17.66
N SER A 152 5.51 -13.74 -18.62
CA SER A 152 5.14 -14.98 -19.30
C SER A 152 5.02 -16.17 -18.33
N LEU A 153 6.06 -16.42 -17.53
CA LEU A 153 6.04 -17.51 -16.54
C LEU A 153 4.97 -17.29 -15.49
N PHE A 154 4.78 -16.07 -15.01
CA PHE A 154 3.73 -15.74 -14.05
C PHE A 154 2.32 -16.05 -14.57
N LEU A 155 2.05 -15.74 -15.85
CA LEU A 155 0.75 -15.96 -16.46
C LEU A 155 0.50 -17.41 -16.91
N SER A 156 1.55 -18.17 -17.24
CA SER A 156 1.40 -19.56 -17.67
C SER A 156 1.39 -20.56 -16.51
N SER A 157 1.91 -20.17 -15.35
CA SER A 157 2.01 -21.07 -14.19
C SER A 157 0.67 -21.34 -13.54
N THR A 158 0.59 -22.50 -12.91
CA THR A 158 -0.56 -22.92 -12.09
C THR A 158 -0.53 -22.26 -10.71
N TYR A 159 -1.64 -22.39 -9.98
CA TYR A 159 -1.75 -21.90 -8.60
C TYR A 159 -0.76 -22.59 -7.67
N ASP A 160 -0.68 -23.93 -7.74
CA ASP A 160 0.21 -24.74 -6.89
C ASP A 160 1.68 -24.42 -7.12
N GLU A 161 2.08 -24.23 -8.38
CA GLU A 161 3.44 -23.87 -8.75
C GLU A 161 3.87 -22.51 -8.13
N LEU A 162 2.99 -21.51 -8.20
CA LEU A 162 3.27 -20.18 -7.63
C LEU A 162 3.06 -20.11 -6.11
N THR A 163 2.38 -21.08 -5.52
CA THR A 163 2.21 -21.18 -4.07
C THR A 163 3.43 -21.84 -3.42
N ASN A 164 3.83 -22.99 -3.94
CA ASN A 164 4.86 -23.83 -3.32
C ASN A 164 6.29 -23.45 -3.74
N ASP A 165 6.51 -23.19 -5.03
CA ASP A 165 7.86 -23.16 -5.62
C ASP A 165 8.10 -21.94 -6.52
N PHE A 166 7.44 -20.81 -6.25
CA PHE A 166 7.43 -19.64 -7.14
C PHE A 166 8.83 -19.18 -7.59
N LYS A 167 9.84 -19.23 -6.71
CA LYS A 167 11.22 -18.82 -7.07
C LYS A 167 11.81 -19.69 -8.18
N LYS A 168 11.55 -20.99 -8.12
CA LYS A 168 12.00 -21.95 -9.14
C LYS A 168 11.21 -21.78 -10.43
N VAL A 169 9.89 -21.62 -10.31
CA VAL A 169 8.95 -21.50 -11.42
C VAL A 169 9.19 -20.21 -12.22
N LEU A 170 9.34 -19.08 -11.53
CA LEU A 170 9.62 -17.78 -12.15
C LEU A 170 11.09 -17.66 -12.58
N GLY A 171 12.00 -18.38 -11.91
CA GLY A 171 13.42 -18.43 -12.27
C GLY A 171 14.04 -17.05 -12.42
N LYS A 172 14.55 -16.74 -13.62
CA LYS A 172 15.21 -15.46 -13.92
C LYS A 172 14.24 -14.29 -14.06
N THR A 173 12.94 -14.53 -14.17
CA THR A 173 11.95 -13.44 -14.30
C THR A 173 11.58 -12.83 -12.96
N TYR A 174 11.85 -13.56 -11.87
CA TYR A 174 11.66 -13.09 -10.51
C TYR A 174 12.73 -12.06 -10.12
N ILE A 175 12.30 -10.93 -9.54
CA ILE A 175 13.21 -9.89 -9.03
C ILE A 175 13.02 -9.72 -7.53
N ASN A 176 11.79 -9.45 -7.09
CA ASN A 176 11.47 -9.25 -5.68
C ASN A 176 10.02 -9.65 -5.38
N HIS A 177 9.68 -9.80 -4.10
CA HIS A 177 8.30 -9.90 -3.65
C HIS A 177 8.11 -9.31 -2.26
N ASP A 178 6.87 -8.95 -1.95
CA ASP A 178 6.39 -8.61 -0.62
C ASP A 178 5.16 -9.49 -0.30
N GLU A 179 4.94 -9.78 0.97
CA GLU A 179 3.83 -10.61 1.46
C GLU A 179 3.04 -9.85 2.51
N LEU A 180 1.71 -9.90 2.42
CA LEU A 180 0.81 -9.18 3.32
C LEU A 180 -0.41 -10.03 3.63
N MET A 181 -0.79 -10.08 4.90
CA MET A 181 -2.08 -10.62 5.33
C MET A 181 -3.08 -9.47 5.39
N ILE A 182 -4.21 -9.62 4.71
CA ILE A 182 -5.27 -8.62 4.62
C ILE A 182 -6.55 -9.18 5.25
N ASP A 183 -7.09 -8.46 6.22
CA ASP A 183 -8.31 -8.83 6.91
C ASP A 183 -9.56 -8.44 6.09
N PRO A 184 -10.72 -9.09 6.31
CA PRO A 184 -11.97 -8.65 5.74
C PRO A 184 -12.30 -7.19 6.11
N ASN A 185 -12.86 -6.44 5.15
CA ASN A 185 -13.19 -5.02 5.31
C ASN A 185 -11.98 -4.12 5.66
N GLN A 186 -10.76 -4.57 5.36
CA GLN A 186 -9.54 -3.82 5.66
C GLN A 186 -9.12 -2.93 4.49
N PHE A 187 -8.85 -1.67 4.82
CA PHE A 187 -8.05 -0.79 3.98
C PHE A 187 -6.62 -0.70 4.53
N ARG A 188 -5.62 -0.80 3.65
CA ARG A 188 -4.20 -0.65 4.00
C ARG A 188 -3.48 0.20 2.96
N PHE A 189 -2.73 1.20 3.43
CA PHE A 189 -1.87 2.03 2.60
C PHE A 189 -0.39 1.75 2.88
N ILE A 190 0.40 1.60 1.82
CA ILE A 190 1.85 1.42 1.90
C ILE A 190 2.55 2.48 1.06
N GLY A 191 3.25 3.38 1.74
CA GLY A 191 4.02 4.50 1.17
C GLY A 191 5.46 4.13 0.79
N ASP A 192 6.11 5.04 0.04
CA ASP A 192 7.57 5.14 -0.13
C ASP A 192 8.31 3.92 -0.67
N ASN A 193 7.66 3.13 -1.52
CA ASN A 193 8.31 2.00 -2.16
C ASN A 193 9.06 2.42 -3.43
N THR A 194 10.07 1.64 -3.77
CA THR A 194 10.89 1.83 -4.97
C THR A 194 11.05 0.51 -5.70
N PHE A 195 10.84 0.51 -7.01
CA PHE A 195 11.06 -0.66 -7.83
C PHE A 195 12.55 -1.02 -7.88
N LYS A 196 12.85 -2.31 -7.76
CA LYS A 196 14.20 -2.83 -8.00
C LYS A 196 14.56 -2.66 -9.47
N ASP A 197 15.87 -2.59 -9.74
CA ASP A 197 16.34 -2.48 -11.11
C ASP A 197 15.93 -3.72 -11.93
N GLY A 198 15.59 -3.50 -13.20
CA GLY A 198 15.05 -4.52 -14.08
C GLY A 198 13.55 -4.82 -13.91
N SER A 199 12.86 -4.25 -12.92
CA SER A 199 11.41 -4.44 -12.73
C SER A 199 10.62 -3.80 -13.86
N ARG A 200 9.82 -4.61 -14.56
CA ARG A 200 8.97 -4.21 -15.69
C ARG A 200 7.50 -4.55 -15.49
N TYR A 201 7.21 -5.42 -14.53
CA TYR A 201 5.86 -5.82 -14.17
C TYR A 201 5.69 -5.87 -12.65
N LEU A 202 4.48 -5.52 -12.22
CA LEU A 202 3.98 -5.72 -10.86
C LEU A 202 2.88 -6.77 -10.94
N GLY A 203 3.11 -7.95 -10.38
CA GLY A 203 2.14 -9.04 -10.30
C GLY A 203 1.58 -9.16 -8.89
N VAL A 204 0.35 -9.62 -8.74
CA VAL A 204 -0.26 -9.92 -7.44
C VAL A 204 -0.92 -11.29 -7.46
N ILE A 205 -0.80 -12.00 -6.35
CA ILE A 205 -1.51 -13.26 -6.09
C ILE A 205 -2.26 -13.10 -4.78
N ALA A 206 -3.51 -13.55 -4.74
CA ALA A 206 -4.27 -13.80 -3.52
C ALA A 206 -4.35 -15.31 -3.28
N TYR A 207 -3.95 -15.76 -2.09
CA TYR A 207 -4.03 -17.15 -1.67
C TYR A 207 -5.38 -17.42 -1.03
N PHE A 208 -6.40 -17.64 -1.87
CA PHE A 208 -7.73 -18.00 -1.41
C PHE A 208 -7.77 -19.45 -0.90
N ASN A 209 -8.72 -19.74 0.00
CA ASN A 209 -9.01 -21.05 0.58
C ASN A 209 -9.50 -22.05 -0.49
N ASP A 210 -10.16 -21.55 -1.54
CA ASP A 210 -10.53 -22.30 -2.73
C ASP A 210 -10.19 -21.45 -3.95
N GLU A 211 -9.31 -21.94 -4.82
CA GLU A 211 -8.90 -21.25 -6.04
C GLU A 211 -9.89 -21.45 -7.21
N LYS A 212 -10.81 -22.40 -7.11
CA LYS A 212 -11.75 -22.75 -8.19
C LYS A 212 -12.66 -21.58 -8.50
N ASP A 213 -12.79 -21.32 -9.80
CA ASP A 213 -13.61 -20.23 -10.34
C ASP A 213 -13.22 -18.81 -9.83
N ARG A 214 -12.01 -18.66 -9.26
CA ARG A 214 -11.48 -17.36 -8.81
C ARG A 214 -10.39 -16.82 -9.71
N GLN A 215 -10.40 -15.51 -9.92
CA GLN A 215 -9.30 -14.78 -10.56
C GLN A 215 -8.27 -14.40 -9.48
N TRP A 216 -7.49 -15.38 -9.05
CA TRP A 216 -6.55 -15.26 -7.94
C TRP A 216 -5.25 -14.52 -8.26
N ARG A 217 -5.05 -14.06 -9.51
CA ARG A 217 -3.87 -13.28 -9.92
C ARG A 217 -4.22 -12.14 -10.87
N ASP A 218 -3.41 -11.08 -10.79
CA ASP A 218 -3.40 -9.98 -11.76
C ASP A 218 -1.97 -9.48 -11.99
N ILE A 219 -1.71 -8.79 -13.10
CA ILE A 219 -0.38 -8.26 -13.44
C ILE A 219 -0.46 -7.02 -14.32
N LEU A 220 0.29 -5.98 -13.93
CA LEU A 220 0.43 -4.74 -14.69
C LEU A 220 1.86 -4.52 -15.17
N ARG A 221 1.99 -3.87 -16.32
CA ARG A 221 3.27 -3.36 -16.81
C ARG A 221 3.58 -2.02 -16.14
N ILE A 222 4.83 -1.86 -15.70
CA ILE A 222 5.36 -0.63 -15.12
C ILE A 222 6.47 -0.05 -16.00
N ARG A 223 6.72 1.26 -15.89
CA ARG A 223 7.92 1.87 -16.48
C ARG A 223 9.00 1.99 -15.40
N SER A 224 10.22 1.60 -15.75
CA SER A 224 11.31 1.41 -14.79
C SER A 224 12.09 2.67 -14.43
N LYS A 225 11.73 3.85 -14.97
CA LYS A 225 12.52 5.08 -14.80
C LYS A 225 11.65 6.33 -14.62
N GLY A 226 11.89 7.06 -13.54
CA GLY A 226 11.52 8.47 -13.37
C GLY A 226 10.05 8.82 -13.19
N GLU A 227 9.16 7.83 -13.02
CA GLU A 227 7.74 8.04 -12.74
C GLU A 227 7.40 7.64 -11.28
N PHE A 228 6.33 8.23 -10.74
CA PHE A 228 5.70 7.82 -9.49
C PHE A 228 4.35 7.18 -9.83
N TYR A 229 4.04 6.03 -9.25
CA TYR A 229 2.79 5.31 -9.53
C TYR A 229 2.01 5.00 -8.25
N PRO A 230 0.78 5.50 -8.11
CA PRO A 230 -0.15 4.95 -7.14
C PRO A 230 -0.82 3.72 -7.76
N PHE A 231 -0.75 2.59 -7.05
CA PHE A 231 -1.48 1.38 -7.42
C PHE A 231 -2.58 1.09 -6.43
N LEU A 232 -3.68 0.55 -6.93
CA LEU A 232 -4.78 0.03 -6.13
C LEU A 232 -4.85 -1.49 -6.31
N ILE A 233 -4.78 -2.23 -5.20
CA ILE A 233 -5.10 -3.65 -5.13
C ILE A 233 -6.49 -3.76 -4.51
N ARG A 234 -7.46 -4.28 -5.29
CA ARG A 234 -8.80 -4.59 -4.78
C ARG A 234 -8.96 -6.09 -4.70
N ILE A 235 -9.40 -6.57 -3.54
CA ILE A 235 -9.68 -7.98 -3.28
C ILE A 235 -11.18 -8.10 -3.00
N THR A 236 -11.86 -8.94 -3.76
CA THR A 236 -13.27 -9.28 -3.55
C THR A 236 -13.39 -10.80 -3.34
N GLU A 237 -14.61 -11.31 -3.16
CA GLU A 237 -14.88 -12.74 -2.93
C GLU A 237 -14.18 -13.67 -3.95
N ASN A 238 -14.27 -13.32 -5.25
CA ASN A 238 -13.86 -14.20 -6.36
C ASN A 238 -12.64 -13.71 -7.15
N LYS A 239 -12.01 -12.59 -6.78
CA LYS A 239 -10.91 -12.04 -7.57
C LYS A 239 -10.03 -11.07 -6.80
N ILE A 240 -8.79 -10.96 -7.28
CA ILE A 240 -7.89 -9.86 -6.98
C ILE A 240 -7.67 -9.05 -8.25
N ASN A 241 -7.70 -7.73 -8.14
CA ASN A 241 -7.43 -6.83 -9.24
C ASN A 241 -6.35 -5.83 -8.86
N LEU A 242 -5.50 -5.50 -9.84
CA LEU A 242 -4.45 -4.51 -9.72
C LEU A 242 -4.70 -3.39 -10.73
N TYR A 243 -4.83 -2.17 -10.24
CA TYR A 243 -5.07 -0.98 -11.04
C TYR A 243 -3.94 0.02 -10.85
N LYS A 244 -3.68 0.80 -11.91
CA LYS A 244 -2.96 2.06 -11.78
C LYS A 244 -4.01 3.13 -11.45
N ASP A 245 -3.87 3.73 -10.28
CA ASP A 245 -4.70 4.86 -9.86
C ASP A 245 -4.17 6.09 -10.61
N ASN A 246 -5.01 6.78 -11.39
CA ASN A 246 -4.61 7.91 -12.24
C ASN A 246 -5.32 9.19 -11.83
#